data_AF-A0A7Y1Z772-F1
#
_entry.id   AF-A0A7Y1Z772-F1
#
_cell.length_a   1.000
_cell.length_b   1.000
_cell.length_c   1.000
_cell.angle_alpha   90.00
_cell.angle_beta   90.00
_cell.angle_gamma   90.00
#
_symmetry.space_group_name_H-M   'P 1'
#
loop_
_entity.id
_entity.type
_entity.pdbx_description
1 polymer ?
#
loop_
_entity_poly.entity_id
_entity_poly.type
_entity_poly.pdbx_seq_one_letter_code
_entity_poly.pdbx_strand_id
1 'polypeptide(L)'
;MKQILCLIAAFLMIVACKKEIQQTKAPIPERTAEKSVKQLKEELLANGFEIFDYIDQKTNDTILMQQYFVAFLKSGPNRTQSDEEAAKLQEAHLAHLGRMYDLGYADISGPFGDDGDIRGITIYNVPTLDMADSLANADPMVKAGRLIIEMHPWWAAKGFSLR
;
A
#
# COMPACT_ATOMS: atom_id res chain seq x y z
N MET A 1 50.35 -65.92 10.04
CA MET A 1 51.68 -65.26 10.12
C MET A 1 51.75 -64.19 9.04
N LYS A 2 52.10 -62.97 9.46
CA LYS A 2 52.72 -61.86 8.72
C LYS A 2 51.93 -61.13 7.61
N GLN A 3 51.97 -59.81 7.77
CA GLN A 3 51.46 -58.72 6.94
C GLN A 3 52.38 -58.46 5.73
N ILE A 4 51.79 -58.05 4.60
CA ILE A 4 52.38 -57.27 3.49
C ILE A 4 51.20 -56.48 2.89
N LEU A 5 50.95 -55.21 3.24
CA LEU A 5 51.56 -53.94 2.84
C LEU A 5 51.61 -53.68 1.31
N CYS A 6 50.71 -52.78 0.89
CA CYS A 6 50.78 -51.82 -0.22
C CYS A 6 50.95 -52.32 -1.66
N LEU A 7 49.88 -52.19 -2.45
CA LEU A 7 49.79 -51.33 -3.65
C LEU A 7 48.61 -51.80 -4.50
N ILE A 8 47.61 -50.94 -4.73
CA ILE A 8 47.01 -50.66 -6.03
C ILE A 8 45.96 -49.55 -5.83
N ALA A 9 46.02 -48.59 -6.73
CA ALA A 9 45.32 -47.34 -6.75
C ALA A 9 43.84 -47.48 -7.14
N ALA A 10 43.13 -46.36 -6.96
CA ALA A 10 41.87 -45.99 -7.60
C ALA A 10 40.60 -46.65 -7.06
N PHE A 11 40.00 -46.01 -6.06
CA PHE A 11 38.57 -45.77 -6.13
C PHE A 11 38.24 -44.42 -5.48
N LEU A 12 37.84 -43.47 -6.33
CA LEU A 12 37.31 -42.17 -5.94
C LEU A 12 36.15 -42.37 -4.96
N MET A 13 36.41 -42.14 -3.67
CA MET A 13 35.37 -41.82 -2.70
C MET A 13 35.00 -40.36 -2.86
N ILE A 14 33.87 -40.07 -3.52
CA ILE A 14 32.88 -39.10 -2.99
C ILE A 14 31.50 -39.58 -3.46
N VAL A 15 30.86 -40.38 -2.61
CA VAL A 15 29.41 -40.53 -2.59
C VAL A 15 28.84 -39.16 -2.21
N ALA A 16 28.50 -38.35 -3.21
CA ALA A 16 27.72 -37.14 -2.99
C ALA A 16 26.28 -37.57 -2.73
N CYS A 17 25.89 -37.51 -1.46
CA CYS A 17 24.53 -37.75 -1.00
C CYS A 17 23.53 -36.98 -1.87
N LYS A 18 22.61 -37.70 -2.51
CA LYS A 18 21.33 -37.15 -2.97
C LYS A 18 20.62 -36.58 -1.75
N LYS A 19 20.69 -35.26 -1.59
CA LYS A 19 19.90 -34.53 -0.60
C LYS A 19 18.51 -34.37 -1.22
N GLU A 20 17.58 -35.22 -0.80
CA GLU A 20 16.16 -34.97 -1.03
C GLU A 20 15.81 -33.60 -0.44
N ILE A 21 15.39 -32.68 -1.31
CA ILE A 21 14.92 -31.37 -0.89
C ILE A 21 13.54 -31.60 -0.29
N GLN A 22 13.53 -31.79 1.03
CA GLN A 22 12.32 -31.79 1.82
C GLN A 22 11.76 -30.36 1.78
N GLN A 23 10.66 -30.19 1.05
CA GLN A 23 9.90 -28.96 0.96
C GLN A 23 9.32 -28.64 2.34
N THR A 24 10.09 -27.90 3.16
CA THR A 24 9.57 -27.27 4.37
C THR A 24 8.59 -26.19 3.93
N LYS A 25 7.30 -26.52 3.91
CA LYS A 25 6.23 -25.51 3.93
C LYS A 25 6.50 -24.64 5.15
N ALA A 26 6.93 -23.40 4.92
CA ALA A 26 6.96 -22.40 5.96
C ALA A 26 5.58 -22.33 6.62
N PRO A 27 5.47 -22.24 7.95
CA PRO A 27 4.20 -22.03 8.61
C PRO A 27 3.57 -20.76 8.04
N ILE A 28 2.36 -20.90 7.47
CA ILE A 28 1.54 -19.76 7.07
C ILE A 28 1.36 -18.93 8.34
N PRO A 29 1.80 -17.66 8.37
CA PRO A 29 1.63 -16.83 9.55
C PRO A 29 0.14 -16.75 9.88
N GLU A 30 -0.15 -17.04 11.13
CA GLU A 30 -1.48 -17.05 11.74
C GLU A 30 -2.21 -15.74 11.43
N ARG A 31 -3.21 -15.84 10.54
CA ARG A 31 -4.12 -14.75 10.19
C ARG A 31 -4.81 -14.32 11.49
N THR A 32 -4.51 -13.13 12.00
CA THR A 32 -5.32 -12.45 13.02
C THR A 32 -6.78 -12.63 12.67
N ALA A 33 -7.58 -13.16 13.60
CA ALA A 33 -8.97 -13.55 13.39
C ALA A 33 -9.72 -12.52 12.52
N GLU A 34 -9.94 -12.85 11.25
CA GLU A 34 -10.60 -11.94 10.31
C GLU A 34 -12.03 -11.75 10.79
N LYS A 35 -12.40 -10.49 11.08
CA LYS A 35 -13.79 -10.11 11.35
C LYS A 35 -14.66 -10.70 10.25
N SER A 36 -15.80 -11.29 10.61
CA SER A 36 -16.73 -11.79 9.60
C SER A 36 -17.18 -10.61 8.71
N VAL A 37 -17.48 -10.88 7.43
CA VAL A 37 -17.93 -9.84 6.48
C VAL A 37 -19.11 -9.03 7.04
N LYS A 38 -20.01 -9.67 7.78
CA LYS A 38 -21.13 -9.01 8.46
C LYS A 38 -20.67 -8.00 9.50
N GLN A 39 -19.76 -8.39 10.40
CA GLN A 39 -19.23 -7.49 11.44
C GLN A 39 -18.48 -6.31 10.83
N LEU A 40 -17.71 -6.54 9.76
CA LEU A 40 -17.00 -5.47 9.05
C LEU A 40 -17.98 -4.45 8.45
N LYS A 41 -19.06 -4.91 7.81
CA LYS A 41 -20.10 -4.03 7.26
C LYS A 41 -20.76 -3.19 8.36
N GLU A 42 -21.14 -3.82 9.47
CA GLU A 42 -21.75 -3.13 10.61
C GLU A 42 -20.82 -2.06 11.19
N GLU A 43 -19.53 -2.35 11.33
CA GLU A 43 -18.52 -1.39 11.80
C GLU A 43 -18.30 -0.23 10.83
N LEU A 44 -18.17 -0.51 9.52
CA LEU A 44 -17.99 0.54 8.51
C LEU A 44 -19.18 1.49 8.50
N LEU A 45 -20.41 0.96 8.52
CA LEU A 45 -21.63 1.76 8.59
C LEU A 45 -21.71 2.55 9.90
N ALA A 46 -21.36 1.94 11.03
CA ALA A 46 -21.33 2.63 12.33
C ALA A 46 -20.32 3.78 12.37
N ASN A 47 -19.22 3.66 11.63
CA ASN A 47 -18.19 4.69 11.49
C ASN A 47 -18.52 5.72 10.38
N GLY A 48 -19.68 5.62 9.74
CA GLY A 48 -20.17 6.58 8.75
C GLY A 48 -19.64 6.36 7.33
N PHE A 49 -19.02 5.21 7.03
CA PHE A 49 -18.57 4.91 5.68
C PHE A 49 -19.74 4.51 4.76
N GLU A 50 -19.67 4.94 3.51
CA GLU A 50 -20.55 4.45 2.46
C GLU A 50 -20.00 3.14 1.86
N ILE A 51 -20.87 2.11 1.82
CA ILE A 51 -20.54 0.78 1.30
C ILE A 51 -21.69 0.21 0.47
N PHE A 52 -21.40 -0.69 -0.47
CA PHE A 52 -22.40 -1.52 -1.13
C PHE A 52 -21.83 -2.88 -1.58
N ASP A 53 -22.71 -3.81 -1.92
CA ASP A 53 -22.33 -5.12 -2.46
C ASP A 53 -22.33 -5.10 -3.99
N TYR A 54 -21.21 -5.48 -4.59
CA TYR A 54 -21.08 -5.73 -6.02
C TYR A 54 -20.96 -7.24 -6.27
N ILE A 55 -21.71 -7.77 -7.23
CA ILE A 55 -21.64 -9.18 -7.61
C ILE A 55 -20.75 -9.32 -8.85
N ASP A 56 -19.64 -10.04 -8.73
CA ASP A 56 -18.82 -10.38 -9.89
C ASP A 56 -19.57 -11.38 -10.77
N GLN A 57 -19.88 -11.01 -12.00
CA GLN A 57 -20.67 -11.84 -12.91
C GLN A 57 -19.99 -13.14 -13.33
N LYS A 58 -18.66 -13.22 -13.26
CA LYS A 58 -17.89 -14.40 -13.66
C LYS A 58 -17.78 -15.40 -12.53
N THR A 59 -17.56 -14.93 -11.31
CA THR A 59 -17.35 -15.82 -10.15
C THR A 59 -18.61 -16.00 -9.29
N ASN A 60 -19.61 -15.14 -9.44
CA ASN A 60 -20.77 -15.00 -8.54
C ASN A 60 -20.39 -14.65 -7.09
N ASP A 61 -19.17 -14.15 -6.87
CA ASP A 61 -18.74 -13.71 -5.55
C ASP A 61 -19.35 -12.33 -5.23
N THR A 62 -19.66 -12.12 -3.95
CA THR A 62 -20.02 -10.80 -3.43
C THR A 62 -18.78 -10.05 -2.99
N ILE A 63 -18.56 -8.88 -3.59
CA ILE A 63 -17.46 -7.96 -3.29
C ILE A 63 -18.03 -6.77 -2.54
N LEU A 64 -17.47 -6.51 -1.35
CA LEU A 64 -17.79 -5.30 -0.59
C LEU A 64 -17.05 -4.10 -1.19
N MET A 65 -17.81 -3.16 -1.73
CA MET A 65 -17.31 -1.87 -2.20
C MET A 65 -17.40 -0.84 -1.07
N GLN A 66 -16.38 0.01 -0.94
CA GLN A 66 -16.36 1.15 -0.05
C GLN A 66 -16.07 2.42 -0.85
N GLN A 67 -16.68 3.53 -0.46
CA GLN A 67 -16.30 4.83 -0.98
C GLN A 67 -15.01 5.29 -0.28
N TYR A 68 -14.10 5.78 -1.10
CA TYR A 68 -12.85 6.44 -0.76
C TYR A 68 -12.85 7.81 -1.43
N PHE A 69 -11.83 8.61 -1.18
CA PHE A 69 -11.66 9.90 -1.84
C PHE A 69 -10.28 10.00 -2.47
N VAL A 70 -10.23 10.21 -3.78
CA VAL A 70 -8.97 10.41 -4.51
C VAL A 70 -8.71 11.90 -4.61
N ALA A 71 -7.62 12.34 -3.99
CA ALA A 71 -7.07 13.67 -4.17
C ALA A 71 -6.06 13.63 -5.33
N PHE A 72 -6.31 14.40 -6.37
CA PHE A 72 -5.30 14.76 -7.36
C PHE A 72 -4.55 16.00 -6.88
N LEU A 73 -3.23 15.86 -6.73
CA LEU A 73 -2.34 16.93 -6.27
C LEU A 73 -1.82 17.67 -7.49
N LYS A 74 -2.44 18.80 -7.84
CA LYS A 74 -2.10 19.59 -9.03
C LYS A 74 -1.04 20.62 -8.73
N SER A 75 -0.25 20.99 -9.73
CA SER A 75 0.67 22.14 -9.63
C SER A 75 -0.10 23.40 -9.24
N GLY A 76 0.32 24.03 -8.14
CA GLY A 76 -0.20 25.31 -7.69
C GLY A 76 0.55 26.51 -8.28
N PRO A 77 0.00 27.73 -8.15
CA PRO A 77 0.55 28.95 -8.74
C PRO A 77 1.80 29.47 -8.02
N ASN A 78 2.02 29.12 -6.75
CA ASN A 78 3.10 29.68 -5.94
C ASN A 78 4.31 28.74 -5.94
N ARG A 79 5.18 28.86 -6.96
CA ARG A 79 6.34 27.97 -7.15
C ARG A 79 7.69 28.69 -7.25
N THR A 80 7.75 29.96 -6.85
CA THR A 80 8.93 30.83 -6.95
C THR A 80 9.86 30.79 -5.72
N GLN A 81 9.63 29.84 -4.81
CA GLN A 81 10.45 29.63 -3.63
C GLN A 81 11.90 29.25 -4.01
N SER A 82 12.85 29.54 -3.11
CA SER A 82 14.24 29.08 -3.28
C SER A 82 14.31 27.54 -3.23
N ASP A 83 15.40 26.97 -3.74
CA ASP A 83 15.62 25.52 -3.69
C ASP A 83 15.61 25.00 -2.23
N GLU A 84 16.15 25.77 -1.30
CA GLU A 84 16.15 25.42 0.13
C GLU A 84 14.74 25.38 0.72
N GLU A 85 13.91 26.40 0.41
CA GLU A 85 12.53 26.46 0.87
C GLU A 85 11.67 25.37 0.21
N ALA A 86 11.87 25.11 -1.08
CA ALA A 86 11.20 24.05 -1.80
C ALA A 86 11.53 22.66 -1.20
N ALA A 87 12.79 22.42 -0.83
CA ALA A 87 13.21 21.17 -0.17
C ALA A 87 12.55 21.00 1.21
N LYS A 88 12.50 22.07 2.02
CA LYS A 88 11.81 22.05 3.32
C LYS A 88 10.31 21.77 3.19
N LEU A 89 9.65 22.38 2.20
CA LEU A 89 8.24 22.11 1.91
C LEU A 89 8.03 20.65 1.45
N GLN A 90 8.95 20.09 0.68
CA GLN A 90 8.90 18.69 0.26
C GLN A 90 9.04 17.72 1.43
N GLU A 91 9.96 17.97 2.35
CA GLU A 91 10.10 17.18 3.58
C GLU A 91 8.81 17.23 4.42
N ALA A 92 8.25 18.42 4.60
CA ALA A 92 7.03 18.62 5.39
C ALA A 92 5.81 17.95 4.74
N HIS A 93 5.72 17.95 3.42
CA HIS A 93 4.72 17.22 2.63
C HIS A 93 4.83 15.71 2.83
N LEU A 94 6.02 15.12 2.68
CA LEU A 94 6.25 13.70 2.92
C LEU A 94 5.91 13.30 4.36
N ALA A 95 6.27 14.13 5.33
CA ALA A 95 5.90 13.92 6.73
C ALA A 95 4.38 13.98 6.96
N HIS A 96 3.67 14.86 6.25
CA HIS A 96 2.20 14.90 6.29
C HIS A 96 1.58 13.62 5.74
N LEU A 97 1.99 13.18 4.55
CA LEU A 97 1.50 11.95 3.93
C LEU A 97 1.78 10.71 4.80
N GLY A 98 2.98 10.61 5.37
CA GLY A 98 3.33 9.54 6.30
C GLY A 98 2.40 9.50 7.53
N ARG A 99 2.11 10.67 8.13
CA ARG A 99 1.15 10.73 9.24
C ARG A 99 -0.28 10.33 8.83
N MET A 100 -0.73 10.71 7.63
CA MET A 100 -2.07 10.32 7.15
C MET A 100 -2.17 8.80 6.99
N TYR A 101 -1.09 8.17 6.53
CA TYR A 101 -0.99 6.72 6.46
C TYR A 101 -0.99 6.07 7.84
N ASP A 102 -0.12 6.52 8.75
CA ASP A 102 0.02 5.93 10.09
C ASP A 102 -1.27 6.05 10.93
N LEU A 103 -2.03 7.12 10.73
CA LEU A 103 -3.33 7.34 11.38
C LEU A 103 -4.49 6.59 10.69
N GLY A 104 -4.25 5.95 9.55
CA GLY A 104 -5.27 5.23 8.78
C GLY A 104 -6.24 6.14 8.02
N TYR A 105 -5.89 7.41 7.83
CA TYR A 105 -6.70 8.36 7.05
C TYR A 105 -6.45 8.28 5.55
N ALA A 106 -5.28 7.78 5.12
CA ALA A 106 -4.96 7.56 3.72
C ALA A 106 -4.29 6.20 3.52
N ASP A 107 -4.66 5.49 2.46
CA ASP A 107 -4.17 4.13 2.21
C ASP A 107 -3.01 4.11 1.20
N ILE A 108 -3.05 5.00 0.19
CA ILE A 108 -2.07 5.03 -0.92
C ILE A 108 -1.75 6.48 -1.27
N SER A 109 -0.46 6.81 -1.37
CA SER A 109 0.02 8.09 -1.89
C SER A 109 1.21 7.88 -2.81
N GLY A 110 1.31 8.65 -3.89
CA GLY A 110 2.46 8.59 -4.78
C GLY A 110 2.45 9.66 -5.87
N PRO A 111 3.64 10.04 -6.38
CA PRO A 111 3.77 10.96 -7.49
C PRO A 111 3.39 10.30 -8.82
N PHE A 112 2.96 11.10 -9.80
CA PHE A 112 2.97 10.67 -11.19
C PHE A 112 4.41 10.67 -11.73
N GLY A 113 4.69 9.76 -12.67
CA GLY A 113 6.02 9.59 -13.27
C GLY A 113 6.29 10.49 -14.48
N ASP A 114 5.34 11.36 -14.83
CA ASP A 114 5.46 12.31 -15.92
C ASP A 114 5.53 13.76 -15.42
N ASP A 115 5.71 14.69 -16.36
CA ASP A 115 5.77 16.13 -16.09
C ASP A 115 4.41 16.82 -16.27
N GLY A 116 3.32 16.09 -16.05
CA GLY A 116 1.97 16.64 -16.13
C GLY A 116 1.63 17.66 -15.06
N ASP A 117 0.47 18.30 -15.24
CA ASP A 117 -0.12 19.25 -14.28
C ASP A 117 -0.46 18.56 -12.96
N ILE A 118 -0.81 17.28 -13.01
CA ILE A 118 -1.08 16.47 -11.82
C ILE A 118 0.24 15.85 -11.36
N ARG A 119 0.67 16.21 -10.16
CA ARG A 119 1.95 15.81 -9.58
C ARG A 119 1.89 14.50 -8.83
N GLY A 120 0.71 14.11 -8.35
CA GLY A 120 0.50 12.84 -7.66
C GLY A 120 -0.94 12.61 -7.25
N ILE A 121 -1.16 11.51 -6.55
CA ILE A 121 -2.44 11.16 -5.94
C ILE A 121 -2.27 10.77 -4.48
N THR A 122 -3.33 10.99 -3.71
CA THR A 122 -3.54 10.42 -2.38
C THR A 122 -4.94 9.86 -2.30
N ILE A 123 -5.08 8.62 -1.82
CA ILE A 123 -6.37 7.95 -1.62
C ILE A 123 -6.70 7.99 -0.12
N TYR A 124 -7.66 8.82 0.25
CA TYR A 124 -8.16 8.95 1.60
C TYR A 124 -9.22 7.89 1.91
N ASN A 125 -9.09 7.28 3.09
CA ASN A 125 -9.97 6.27 3.67
C ASN A 125 -10.66 6.85 4.90
N VAL A 126 -11.60 7.76 4.64
CA VAL A 126 -12.37 8.51 5.65
C VAL A 126 -13.85 8.48 5.25
N PRO A 127 -14.79 8.71 6.19
CA PRO A 127 -16.21 8.54 5.90
C PRO A 127 -16.83 9.63 5.00
N THR A 128 -16.22 10.82 4.91
CA THR A 128 -16.84 11.96 4.21
C THR A 128 -15.86 12.74 3.33
N LEU A 129 -16.41 13.35 2.28
CA LEU A 129 -15.67 14.23 1.38
C LEU A 129 -15.04 15.40 2.13
N ASP A 130 -15.79 16.06 3.01
CA ASP A 130 -15.32 17.21 3.79
C ASP A 130 -14.11 16.86 4.66
N MET A 131 -14.08 15.64 5.22
CA MET A 131 -12.94 15.19 6.01
C MET A 131 -11.72 14.95 5.12
N ALA A 132 -11.89 14.29 3.97
CA ALA A 132 -10.81 14.07 3.01
C ALA A 132 -10.25 15.41 2.50
N ASP A 133 -11.12 16.36 2.14
CA ASP A 133 -10.74 17.68 1.67
C ASP A 133 -9.99 18.47 2.75
N SER A 134 -10.49 18.45 3.98
CA SER A 134 -9.84 19.13 5.12
C SER A 134 -8.44 18.57 5.39
N LEU A 135 -8.27 17.25 5.34
CA LEU A 135 -6.98 16.59 5.56
C LEU A 135 -6.00 16.92 4.42
N ALA A 136 -6.45 16.83 3.17
CA ALA A 136 -5.63 17.15 2.00
C ALA A 136 -5.18 18.62 1.98
N ASN A 137 -6.07 19.56 2.33
CA ASN A 137 -5.74 20.98 2.44
C ASN A 137 -4.91 21.33 3.70
N ALA A 138 -4.75 20.40 4.65
CA ALA A 138 -3.88 20.59 5.80
C ALA A 138 -2.38 20.44 5.45
N ASP A 139 -2.06 19.89 4.29
CA ASP A 139 -0.72 19.67 3.78
C ASP A 139 0.09 20.97 3.65
N PRO A 140 1.34 21.04 4.19
CA PRO A 140 2.21 22.21 4.04
C PRO A 140 2.43 22.69 2.60
N MET A 141 2.51 21.78 1.62
CA MET A 141 2.66 22.17 0.20
C MET A 141 1.39 22.83 -0.35
N VAL A 142 0.22 22.38 0.08
CA VAL A 142 -1.06 22.97 -0.33
C VAL A 142 -1.23 24.33 0.33
N LYS A 143 -0.93 24.44 1.63
CA LYS A 143 -0.96 25.73 2.36
C LYS A 143 0.00 26.77 1.78
N ALA A 144 1.16 26.33 1.29
CA ALA A 144 2.11 27.20 0.60
C ALA A 144 1.67 27.58 -0.84
N GLY A 145 0.58 27.00 -1.35
CA GLY A 145 0.10 27.19 -2.72
C GLY A 145 0.99 26.57 -3.79
N ARG A 146 1.91 25.66 -3.41
CA ARG A 146 2.71 24.88 -4.36
C ARG A 146 1.91 23.76 -5.00
N LEU A 147 0.89 23.27 -4.29
CA LEU A 147 -0.09 22.30 -4.76
C LEU A 147 -1.51 22.83 -4.61
N ILE A 148 -2.40 22.36 -5.47
CA ILE A 148 -3.86 22.53 -5.37
C ILE A 148 -4.49 21.14 -5.35
N ILE A 149 -5.53 20.97 -4.53
CA ILE A 149 -6.26 19.71 -4.44
C ILE A 149 -7.46 19.73 -5.39
N GLU A 150 -7.62 18.65 -6.14
CA GLU A 150 -8.86 18.29 -6.83
C GLU A 150 -9.33 16.95 -6.27
N MET A 151 -10.47 16.94 -5.58
CA MET A 151 -10.96 15.78 -4.83
C MET A 151 -12.15 15.13 -5.52
N HIS A 152 -12.16 13.79 -5.59
CA HIS A 152 -13.27 13.01 -6.15
C HIS A 152 -13.65 11.84 -5.26
N PRO A 153 -14.96 11.57 -5.03
CA PRO A 153 -15.39 10.30 -4.47
C PRO A 153 -15.07 9.16 -5.43
N TRP A 154 -14.52 8.08 -4.92
CA TRP A 154 -14.05 6.94 -5.70
C TRP A 154 -14.43 5.63 -5.02
N TRP A 155 -15.00 4.71 -5.79
CA TRP A 155 -15.41 3.40 -5.27
C TRP A 155 -14.36 2.34 -5.58
N ALA A 156 -13.95 1.60 -4.56
CA ALA A 156 -13.04 0.48 -4.69
C ALA A 156 -13.46 -0.67 -3.78
N ALA A 157 -13.06 -1.89 -4.15
CA ALA A 157 -13.27 -3.06 -3.33
C ALA A 157 -12.46 -2.96 -2.04
N LYS A 158 -13.11 -3.20 -0.89
CA LYS A 158 -12.47 -3.08 0.41
C LYS A 158 -11.32 -4.10 0.53
N GLY A 159 -10.13 -3.59 0.84
CA GLY A 159 -8.93 -4.41 1.06
C GLY A 159 -8.17 -4.80 -0.21
N PHE A 160 -8.54 -4.26 -1.38
CA PHE A 160 -7.75 -4.48 -2.59
C PHE A 160 -6.41 -3.73 -2.52
N SER A 161 -5.36 -4.37 -3.02
CA SER A 161 -4.01 -3.81 -3.15
C SER A 161 -3.57 -3.78 -4.61
N LEU A 162 -2.56 -2.96 -4.91
CA LEU A 162 -1.79 -3.12 -6.14
C LEU A 162 -1.11 -4.49 -6.14
N ARG A 163 -0.92 -5.09 -7.33
CA ARG A 163 -0.40 -6.46 -7.52
C ARG A 163 1.00 -6.44 -8.09
#